data_AF-A0A1G6NP99-F1
#
_entry.id   AF-A0A1G6NP99-F1
#
_cell.length_a   1.000
_cell.length_b   1.000
_cell.length_c   1.000
_cell.angle_alpha   90.00
_cell.angle_beta   90.00
_cell.angle_gamma   90.00
#
_symmetry.space_group_name_H-M   'P 1'
#
loop_
_entity.id
_entity.type
_entity.pdbx_description
1 polymer ?
#
loop_
_entity_poly.entity_id
_entity_poly.type
_entity_poly.pdbx_seq_one_letter_code
_entity_poly.pdbx_strand_id
1 'polypeptide(L)' 'MERTPYNEADPDGWMRQLDFADERGLITYLVLEDQDRVDVLNVTWFG' A
#
# COMPACT_ATOMS: atom_id res chain seq x y z
N MET A 1 13.40 5.29 -6.08
CA MET A 1 12.41 4.58 -5.26
C MET A 1 11.92 3.40 -6.08
N GLU A 2 12.44 2.20 -5.79
CA GLU A 2 11.94 0.97 -6.40
C GLU A 2 10.61 0.61 -5.75
N ARG A 3 9.58 0.34 -6.57
CA ARG A 3 8.27 -0.12 -6.11
C ARG A 3 8.33 -1.64 -6.02
N THR A 4 8.55 -2.19 -4.84
CA THR A 4 8.43 -3.63 -4.62
C THR A 4 6.93 -4.00 -4.60
N PRO A 5 6.47 -4.95 -5.43
CA PRO A 5 5.08 -5.35 -5.45
C PRO A 5 4.65 -5.97 -4.10
N TYR A 6 3.44 -5.62 -3.64
CA TYR A 6 2.90 -6.10 -2.36
C TYR A 6 2.66 -7.62 -2.35
N ASN A 7 2.28 -8.19 -3.49
CA ASN A 7 2.19 -9.62 -3.68
C ASN A 7 3.10 -10.00 -4.85
N GLU A 8 4.15 -10.78 -4.59
CA GLU A 8 5.01 -11.30 -5.66
C GLU A 8 4.23 -12.20 -6.64
N ALA A 9 3.13 -12.81 -6.18
CA ALA A 9 2.26 -13.62 -7.02
C ALA A 9 1.22 -12.80 -7.82
N ASP A 10 1.02 -11.52 -7.50
CA ASP A 10 0.16 -10.59 -8.25
C ASP A 10 0.71 -9.15 -8.14
N PRO A 11 1.77 -8.84 -8.90
CA PRO A 11 2.45 -7.56 -8.80
C PRO A 11 1.59 -6.37 -9.29
N ASP A 12 0.58 -6.63 -10.12
CA ASP A 12 -0.32 -5.61 -10.66
C ASP A 12 -1.63 -5.46 -9.87
N GLY A 13 -1.81 -6.25 -8.80
CA GLY A 13 -2.98 -6.15 -7.94
C GLY A 13 -3.20 -4.75 -7.37
N TRP A 14 -4.46 -4.29 -7.31
CA TRP A 14 -4.81 -2.94 -6.88
C TRP A 14 -4.41 -2.58 -5.45
N MET A 15 -4.08 -3.57 -4.62
CA MET A 15 -3.66 -3.38 -3.24
C MET A 15 -2.15 -3.08 -3.17
N ARG A 16 -1.81 -2.04 -2.41
CA ARG A 16 -0.45 -1.55 -2.22
C ARG A 16 -0.19 -1.30 -0.74
N GLN A 17 1.09 -1.29 -0.37
CA GLN A 17 1.55 -0.92 0.95
C GLN A 17 2.56 0.23 0.88
N LEU A 18 2.60 1.02 1.95
CA LEU A 18 3.54 2.11 2.12
C LEU A 18 4.02 2.13 3.57
N ASP A 19 5.33 1.96 3.75
CA ASP A 19 6.00 2.21 5.02
C ASP A 19 6.01 3.71 5.31
N PHE A 20 5.74 4.09 6.55
CA PHE A 20 5.78 5.48 7.00
C PHE A 20 6.36 5.61 8.40
N ALA A 21 6.67 6.85 8.79
CA ALA A 21 7.23 7.20 10.09
C ALA A 21 8.53 6.43 10.44
N ASP A 22 9.47 6.36 9.50
CA ASP A 22 10.75 5.63 9.64
C ASP A 22 10.53 4.15 9.98
N GLU A 23 9.73 3.45 9.17
CA GLU A 23 9.39 2.01 9.31
C GLU A 23 8.60 1.66 10.59
N ARG A 24 8.07 2.67 11.32
CA ARG A 24 7.27 2.47 12.53
C ARG A 24 5.78 2.32 12.27
N GLY A 25 5.36 2.46 11.03
CA GLY A 25 3.98 2.24 10.63
C GLY A 25 3.86 1.77 9.19
N LEU A 26 2.74 1.11 8.93
CA LEU A 26 2.39 0.55 7.63
C LEU A 26 0.98 0.98 7.22
N ILE A 27 0.84 1.50 6.00
CA ILE A 27 -0.45 1.81 5.39
C ILE A 27 -0.74 0.76 4.33
N THR A 28 -1.91 0.12 4.41
CA THR A 28 -2.44 -0.70 3.32
C THR A 28 -3.56 0.07 2.63
N TYR A 29 -3.46 0.21 1.31
CA TYR A 29 -4.41 1.00 0.51
C TYR A 29 -4.71 0.32 -0.82
N LEU A 30 -5.83 0.72 -1.42
CA LEU A 30 -6.29 0.29 -2.73
C LEU A 30 -6.22 1.47 -3.69
N VAL A 31 -5.61 1.26 -4.86
CA VAL A 31 -5.61 2.24 -5.95
C VAL A 31 -6.62 1.79 -6.99
N LEU A 32 -7.64 2.62 -7.22
CA LEU A 32 -8.68 2.42 -8.23
C LEU A 32 -8.45 3.43 -9.36
N GLU A 33 -7.53 3.08 -10.27
CA GLU A 33 -7.07 4.00 -11.33
C GLU A 33 -8.22 4.47 -12.25
N ASP A 34 -9.16 3.58 -12.59
CA ASP A 34 -10.34 3.90 -13.41
C ASP A 34 -11.27 4.95 -12.77
N GLN A 35 -11.16 5.13 -11.46
CA GLN A 35 -11.98 6.06 -10.68
C GLN A 35 -11.17 7.25 -10.14
N ASP A 36 -9.88 7.35 -10.47
CA ASP A 36 -8.94 8.32 -9.92
C ASP A 36 -9.05 8.43 -8.38
N ARG A 37 -9.10 7.26 -7.73
CA ARG A 37 -9.42 7.15 -6.29
C ARG A 37 -8.41 6.26 -5.58
N VAL A 38 -8.08 6.66 -4.35
CA VAL A 38 -7.30 5.84 -3.42
C VAL A 38 -8.11 5.63 -2.14
N ASP A 39 -8.31 4.37 -1.77
CA ASP A 39 -8.97 4.00 -0.52
C ASP A 39 -7.92 3.47 0.47
N VAL A 40 -7.80 4.14 1.62
CA VAL A 40 -6.98 3.63 2.73
C VAL A 40 -7.79 2.58 3.47
N LEU A 41 -7.30 1.35 3.48
CA LEU A 41 -7.99 0.22 4.10
C LEU A 41 -7.62 0.08 5.56
N ASN A 42 -6.33 0.24 5.87
CA ASN A 42 -5.83 0.08 7.23
C ASN A 42 -4.55 0.90 7.46
N VAL A 43 -4.42 1.42 8.68
CA VAL A 43 -3.21 2.10 9.16
C VAL A 43 -2.77 1.39 10.44
N THR A 44 -1.60 0.74 10.38
CA THR A 44 -1.01 0.05 11.53
C THR A 44 0.16 0.84 12.08
N TRP A 45 0.21 0.94 13.42
CA TRP A 45 1.37 1.42 14.16
C TRP A 45 2.07 0.23 14.83
N PHE A 46 3.40 0.14 14.72
CA PHE A 46 4.14 -1.03 15.17
C PHE A 46 4.57 -1.02 16.64
N GLY A 47 4.49 0.13 17.33
CA GLY A 47 4.65 0.20 18.80
C GLY A 47 6.08 0.04 19.29
#